data_AF-A0A7V6PBJ2-F1
#
_entry.id   AF-A0A7V6PBJ2-F1
#
_cell.length_a   1.000
_cell.length_b   1.000
_cell.length_c   1.000
_cell.angle_alpha   90.00
_cell.angle_beta   90.00
_cell.angle_gamma   90.00
#
_symmetry.space_group_name_H-M   'P 1'
#
loop_
_entity.id
_entity.type
_entity.pdbx_description
1 polymer ?
#
loop_
_entity_poly.entity_id
_entity_poly.type
_entity_poly.pdbx_seq_one_letter_code
_entity_poly.pdbx_strand_id
1 'polypeptide(L)'
;IIGVVDVSATQKNFPSVKAMNVALKRVHDKHRKGEAVYDVRIVYEISPLISLHDLQDLDFRDTSVTWMALAGATIPEIISVTGHTAESATRILRHYLARHPEMADSAIRKMVSWYEADGETEIGY
;
A
#
# COMPACT_ATOMS: atom_id res chain seq x y z
N ILE A 1 23.60 9.02 -26.83
CA ILE A 1 23.38 8.24 -25.58
C ILE A 1 22.55 9.14 -24.68
N ILE A 2 21.28 8.80 -24.43
CA ILE A 2 20.41 9.59 -23.55
C ILE A 2 20.85 9.28 -22.12
N GLY A 3 21.53 10.23 -21.46
CA GLY A 3 21.96 10.06 -20.08
C GLY A 3 20.80 10.34 -19.13
N VAL A 4 20.63 9.59 -18.06
CA VAL A 4 19.69 9.96 -16.99
C VAL A 4 20.49 10.71 -15.93
N VAL A 5 20.01 11.87 -15.49
CA VAL A 5 20.57 12.59 -14.34
C VAL A 5 19.53 12.58 -13.24
N ASP A 6 19.80 11.78 -12.21
CA ASP A 6 19.01 11.79 -10.98
C ASP A 6 19.46 12.96 -10.11
N VAL A 7 18.51 13.85 -9.82
CA VAL A 7 18.71 14.94 -8.86
C VAL A 7 18.03 14.51 -7.57
N SER A 8 18.79 13.90 -6.65
CA SER A 8 18.29 13.53 -5.33
C SER A 8 18.35 14.73 -4.37
N ALA A 9 17.25 14.99 -3.68
CA ALA A 9 17.18 15.97 -2.60
C ALA A 9 16.77 15.25 -1.32
N THR A 10 17.67 15.22 -0.32
CA THR A 10 17.42 14.66 1.01
C THR A 10 16.74 15.68 1.92
N GLN A 11 15.79 15.25 2.75
CA GLN A 11 14.99 16.13 3.63
C GLN A 11 15.81 17.00 4.61
N LYS A 12 17.04 16.58 4.99
CA LYS A 12 17.96 17.40 5.82
C LYS A 12 18.63 18.53 5.05
N ASN A 13 18.75 18.39 3.73
CA ASN A 13 19.31 19.35 2.80
C ASN A 13 18.24 19.69 1.78
N PHE A 14 17.12 20.29 2.21
CA PHE A 14 16.31 21.02 1.24
C PHE A 14 17.11 22.25 0.83
N PRO A 15 17.73 22.31 -0.37
CA PRO A 15 18.00 23.61 -0.94
C PRO A 15 16.66 24.35 -0.95
N SER A 16 16.64 25.62 -0.51
CA SER A 16 15.46 26.46 -0.76
C SER A 16 15.00 26.22 -2.19
N VAL A 17 13.69 26.13 -2.45
CA VAL A 17 13.12 25.85 -3.79
C VAL A 17 13.82 26.67 -4.89
N LYS A 18 14.30 27.87 -4.53
CA LYS A 18 15.15 28.75 -5.33
C LYS A 18 16.48 28.11 -5.80
N ALA A 19 17.25 27.46 -4.95
CA ALA A 19 18.53 26.84 -5.33
C ALA A 19 18.33 25.58 -6.20
N MET A 20 17.27 24.81 -5.94
CA MET A 20 16.88 23.67 -6.79
C MET A 20 16.46 24.14 -8.18
N ASN A 21 15.62 25.17 -8.26
CA ASN A 21 15.20 25.77 -9.53
C ASN A 21 16.39 26.37 -10.32
N VAL A 22 17.42 26.88 -9.65
CA VAL A 22 18.66 27.34 -10.30
C VAL A 22 19.45 26.18 -10.89
N ALA A 23 19.55 25.05 -10.19
CA ALA A 23 20.23 23.85 -10.70
C ALA A 23 19.48 23.24 -11.90
N LEU A 24 18.15 23.11 -11.79
CA LEU A 24 17.28 22.66 -12.88
C LEU A 24 17.37 23.57 -14.10
N LYS A 25 17.37 24.90 -13.91
CA LYS A 25 17.50 25.85 -15.02
C LYS A 25 18.85 25.73 -15.73
N ARG A 26 19.95 25.50 -15.00
CA ARG A 26 21.27 25.28 -15.60
C ARG A 26 21.34 24.01 -16.44
N VAL A 27 20.68 22.95 -15.99
CA VAL A 27 20.57 21.70 -16.75
C VAL A 27 19.71 21.93 -18.01
N HIS A 28 18.56 22.60 -17.89
CA HIS A 28 17.69 22.97 -19.01
C HIS A 28 18.40 23.86 -20.06
N ASP A 29 19.17 24.85 -19.63
CA ASP A 29 19.91 25.75 -20.53
C ASP A 29 21.01 25.02 -21.33
N LYS A 30 21.64 23.99 -20.73
CA LYS A 30 22.57 23.10 -21.45
C LYS A 30 21.84 22.23 -22.50
N HIS A 31 20.63 21.76 -22.20
CA HIS A 31 19.78 21.06 -23.18
C HIS A 31 19.40 21.94 -24.37
N ARG A 32 19.00 23.19 -24.13
CA ARG A 32 18.61 24.14 -25.19
C ARG A 32 19.73 24.42 -26.18
N LYS A 33 21.00 24.30 -25.77
CA LYS A 33 22.18 24.47 -26.63
C LYS A 33 22.55 23.22 -27.45
N GLY A 34 21.81 22.11 -27.30
CA GLY A 34 21.96 20.90 -28.13
C GLY A 34 23.12 19.99 -27.74
N GLU A 35 23.77 20.22 -26.60
CA GLU A 35 24.99 19.50 -26.18
C GLU A 35 24.70 18.13 -25.52
N ALA A 36 23.43 17.81 -25.24
CA ALA A 36 23.06 16.73 -24.32
C ALA A 36 21.53 16.49 -24.31
N VAL A 37 21.02 15.24 -24.36
CA VAL A 37 19.61 14.87 -24.13
C VAL A 37 19.51 13.96 -22.90
N TYR A 38 18.82 14.41 -21.85
CA TYR A 38 18.75 13.71 -20.58
C TYR A 38 17.31 13.68 -20.07
N ASP A 39 16.88 12.54 -19.52
CA ASP A 39 15.63 12.42 -18.76
C ASP A 39 15.92 12.85 -17.32
N VAL A 40 15.19 13.86 -16.81
CA VAL A 40 15.39 14.39 -15.45
C VAL A 40 14.33 13.77 -14.55
N ARG A 41 14.74 12.83 -13.69
CA ARG A 41 13.89 12.30 -12.62
C ARG A 41 14.20 13.02 -11.32
N ILE A 42 13.16 13.57 -10.71
CA ILE A 42 13.24 14.14 -9.37
C ILE A 42 12.86 13.03 -8.40
N VAL A 43 13.86 12.50 -7.69
CA VAL A 43 13.66 11.54 -6.60
C VAL A 43 13.74 12.33 -5.29
N TYR A 44 12.62 12.42 -4.59
CA TYR A 44 12.56 13.06 -3.29
C TYR A 44 12.91 12.03 -2.21
N GLU A 45 14.04 12.23 -1.54
CA GLU A 45 14.54 11.32 -0.51
C GLU A 45 14.11 11.84 0.86
N ILE A 46 12.88 11.48 1.26
CA ILE A 46 12.36 11.73 2.60
C ILE A 46 13.18 10.88 3.55
N SER A 47 13.86 11.50 4.52
CA SER A 47 14.44 10.70 5.61
C SER A 47 13.28 10.15 6.41
N PRO A 48 13.10 8.81 6.48
CA PRO A 48 11.98 8.25 7.21
C PRO A 48 12.08 8.70 8.67
N LEU A 49 10.92 9.00 9.27
CA LEU A 49 10.85 9.13 10.72
C LEU A 49 11.36 7.81 11.32
N ILE A 50 12.16 7.86 12.39
CA ILE A 50 12.85 6.68 12.93
C ILE A 50 11.89 5.52 13.24
N SER A 51 10.64 5.83 13.61
CA SER A 51 9.59 4.84 13.90
C SER A 51 8.98 4.18 12.65
N LEU A 52 9.26 4.68 11.46
CA LEU A 52 8.69 4.23 10.17
C LEU A 52 9.78 3.80 9.19
N HIS A 53 11.01 3.56 9.63
CA HIS A 53 12.12 3.31 8.71
C HIS A 53 11.97 2.02 7.89
N ASP A 54 11.21 1.05 8.42
CA ASP A 54 10.93 -0.22 7.75
C ASP A 54 9.58 -0.25 7.04
N LEU A 55 8.80 0.84 7.11
CA LEU A 55 7.48 0.88 6.50
C LEU A 55 7.61 0.91 4.98
N GLN A 56 7.00 -0.08 4.33
CA GLN A 56 6.96 -0.22 2.88
C GLN A 56 5.55 -0.03 2.35
N ASP A 57 5.43 0.30 1.05
CA ASP A 57 4.12 0.41 0.39
C ASP A 57 3.30 -0.90 0.48
N LEU A 58 4.00 -2.03 0.58
CA LEU A 58 3.40 -3.35 0.78
C LEU A 58 2.63 -3.45 2.11
N ASP A 59 3.09 -2.76 3.16
CA ASP A 59 2.42 -2.77 4.47
C ASP A 59 1.06 -2.06 4.43
N PHE A 60 0.91 -1.04 3.57
CA PHE A 60 -0.39 -0.40 3.34
C PHE A 60 -1.37 -1.34 2.62
N ARG A 61 -0.86 -2.21 1.76
CA ARG A 61 -1.68 -3.21 1.08
C ARG A 61 -2.15 -4.30 2.05
N ASP A 62 -1.30 -4.72 2.98
CA ASP A 62 -1.65 -5.64 4.06
C ASP A 62 -2.68 -5.03 5.02
N THR A 63 -2.55 -3.72 5.27
CA THR A 63 -3.55 -2.94 5.99
C THR A 63 -4.90 -3.04 5.26
N SER A 64 -4.94 -2.74 3.96
CA SER A 64 -6.17 -2.83 3.15
C SER A 64 -6.85 -4.22 3.22
N VAL A 65 -6.08 -5.31 3.15
CA VAL A 65 -6.57 -6.69 3.33
C VAL A 65 -7.30 -6.85 4.67
N THR A 66 -6.71 -6.34 5.74
CA THR A 66 -7.27 -6.45 7.10
C THR A 66 -8.57 -5.65 7.23
N TRP A 67 -8.61 -4.43 6.71
CA TRP A 67 -9.80 -3.58 6.76
C TRP A 67 -10.96 -4.14 5.94
N MET A 68 -10.72 -4.71 4.77
CA MET A 68 -11.77 -5.37 3.99
C MET A 68 -12.33 -6.60 4.71
N ALA A 69 -11.48 -7.39 5.36
CA ALA A 69 -11.95 -8.52 6.17
C ALA A 69 -12.78 -8.07 7.37
N LEU A 70 -12.40 -6.97 8.05
CA LEU A 70 -13.20 -6.36 9.12
C LEU A 70 -14.55 -5.83 8.61
N ALA A 71 -14.59 -5.30 7.38
CA ALA A 71 -15.83 -4.92 6.71
C ALA A 71 -16.71 -6.11 6.30
N GLY A 72 -16.22 -7.34 6.48
CA GLY A 72 -16.94 -8.58 6.18
C GLY A 72 -16.80 -9.07 4.74
N ALA A 73 -15.87 -8.52 3.97
CA ALA A 73 -15.57 -9.02 2.63
C ALA A 73 -14.98 -10.44 2.69
N THR A 74 -15.33 -11.26 1.70
CA THR A 74 -14.84 -12.63 1.56
C THR A 74 -13.43 -12.67 0.97
N ILE A 75 -12.70 -13.77 1.18
CA ILE A 75 -11.35 -13.93 0.61
C ILE A 75 -11.31 -13.74 -0.92
N PRO A 76 -12.24 -14.30 -1.72
CA PRO A 76 -12.29 -14.06 -3.16
C PRO A 76 -12.43 -12.58 -3.55
N GLU A 77 -13.25 -11.81 -2.82
CA GLU A 77 -13.41 -10.36 -3.05
C GLU A 77 -12.14 -9.59 -2.67
N ILE A 78 -11.49 -9.97 -1.57
CA ILE A 78 -10.25 -9.33 -1.13
C ILE A 78 -9.11 -9.57 -2.12
N ILE A 79 -8.96 -10.80 -2.63
CA ILE A 79 -7.86 -11.12 -3.56
C ILE A 79 -8.10 -10.53 -4.96
N SER A 80 -9.35 -10.32 -5.38
CA SER A 80 -9.66 -9.69 -6.66
C SER A 80 -9.26 -8.21 -6.69
N VAL A 81 -9.41 -7.51 -5.56
CA VAL A 81 -9.01 -6.11 -5.41
C VAL A 81 -7.51 -5.98 -5.15
N THR A 82 -6.98 -6.79 -4.23
CA THR A 82 -5.58 -6.62 -3.81
C THR A 82 -4.60 -7.29 -4.76
N GLY A 83 -4.96 -8.38 -5.43
CA GLY A 83 -4.06 -9.18 -6.27
C GLY A 83 -3.18 -10.13 -5.46
N HIS A 84 -3.60 -10.50 -4.26
CA HIS A 84 -2.92 -11.53 -3.45
C HIS A 84 -3.33 -12.94 -3.89
N THR A 85 -2.50 -13.93 -3.59
CA THR A 85 -2.99 -15.32 -3.56
C THR A 85 -3.88 -15.51 -2.33
N ALA A 86 -4.79 -16.49 -2.37
CA ALA A 86 -5.64 -16.83 -1.23
C ALA A 86 -4.80 -17.19 0.02
N GLU A 87 -3.69 -17.91 -0.17
CA GLU A 87 -2.75 -18.25 0.89
C GLU A 87 -2.10 -17.00 1.51
N SER A 88 -1.63 -16.07 0.66
CA SER A 88 -1.00 -14.83 1.14
C SER A 88 -1.99 -13.97 1.93
N ALA A 89 -3.20 -13.77 1.41
CA ALA A 89 -4.24 -13.03 2.11
C ALA A 89 -4.57 -13.67 3.46
N THR A 90 -4.72 -14.99 3.51
CA THR A 90 -5.00 -15.72 4.76
C THR A 90 -3.85 -15.60 5.76
N ARG A 91 -2.60 -15.61 5.30
CA ARG A 91 -1.43 -15.40 6.15
C ARG A 91 -1.41 -14.01 6.78
N ILE A 92 -1.71 -12.97 6.00
CA ILE A 92 -1.83 -11.59 6.51
C ILE A 92 -2.91 -11.55 7.60
N LEU A 93 -4.10 -12.06 7.30
CA LEU A 93 -5.22 -12.05 8.24
C LEU A 93 -4.91 -12.81 9.53
N ARG A 94 -4.16 -13.91 9.48
CA ARG A 94 -3.70 -14.61 10.70
C ARG A 94 -2.91 -13.71 11.64
N HIS A 95 -2.04 -12.85 11.11
CA HIS A 95 -1.19 -11.97 11.93
C HIS A 95 -1.95 -10.79 12.53
N TYR A 96 -2.93 -10.24 11.79
CA TYR A 96 -3.61 -9.01 12.16
C TYR A 96 -4.99 -9.23 12.79
N LEU A 97 -5.77 -10.22 12.35
CA LEU A 97 -7.12 -10.49 12.88
C LEU A 97 -7.14 -11.27 14.20
N ALA A 98 -6.05 -11.96 14.57
CA ALA A 98 -5.96 -12.65 15.86
C ALA A 98 -6.16 -11.71 17.07
N ARG A 99 -6.15 -10.38 16.85
CA ARG A 99 -6.30 -9.34 17.87
C ARG A 99 -7.73 -8.79 18.02
N HIS A 100 -8.69 -9.29 17.24
CA HIS A 100 -10.05 -8.75 17.15
C HIS A 100 -11.11 -9.76 17.68
N PRO A 101 -11.31 -9.85 19.01
CA PRO A 101 -12.30 -10.77 19.61
C PRO A 101 -13.74 -10.55 19.13
N GLU A 102 -14.08 -9.33 18.74
CA GLU A 102 -15.38 -8.95 18.17
C GLU A 102 -15.75 -9.73 16.90
N MET A 103 -14.77 -10.30 16.19
CA MET A 103 -15.02 -11.15 15.03
C MET A 103 -15.63 -12.49 15.41
N ALA A 104 -15.26 -13.04 16.58
CA ALA A 104 -15.87 -14.27 17.08
C ALA A 104 -17.35 -14.01 17.41
N ASP A 105 -17.66 -12.89 18.08
CA ASP A 105 -19.03 -12.51 18.38
C ASP A 105 -19.87 -12.27 17.12
N SER A 106 -19.28 -11.66 16.09
CA SER A 106 -19.92 -11.46 14.79
C SER A 106 -20.19 -12.78 14.09
N ALA A 107 -19.23 -13.72 14.11
CA ALA A 107 -19.39 -15.05 13.52
C ALA A 107 -20.51 -15.85 14.21
N ILE A 108 -20.54 -15.86 15.54
CA ILE A 108 -21.60 -16.53 16.31
C ILE A 108 -22.96 -15.89 16.03
N ARG A 109 -23.05 -14.55 15.98
CA ARG A 109 -24.31 -13.87 15.65
C ARG A 109 -24.83 -14.25 14.25
N LYS A 110 -23.94 -14.34 13.25
CA LYS A 110 -24.32 -14.78 11.89
C LYS A 110 -24.84 -16.21 11.89
N MET A 111 -24.19 -17.11 12.63
CA MET A 111 -24.62 -18.50 12.76
C MET A 111 -26.00 -18.62 13.44
N VAL A 112 -26.21 -17.91 14.56
CA VAL A 112 -27.51 -17.89 15.25
C VAL A 112 -28.60 -17.32 14.33
N SER A 113 -28.33 -16.19 13.68
CA SER A 113 -29.28 -15.60 12.72
C SER A 113 -29.62 -16.53 11.56
N TRP A 114 -28.68 -17.35 11.10
CA TRP A 114 -28.94 -18.35 10.06
C TRP A 114 -29.80 -19.50 10.58
N TYR A 115 -29.54 -19.98 11.81
CA TYR A 115 -30.34 -21.04 12.44
C TYR A 115 -31.78 -20.59 12.71
N GLU A 116 -31.98 -19.39 13.24
CA GLU A 116 -33.30 -18.81 13.51
C GLU A 116 -34.10 -18.53 12.23
N ALA A 117 -33.43 -18.38 11.08
CA ALA A 117 -34.05 -18.18 9.77
C ALA A 117 -34.44 -19.50 9.07
N ASP A 118 -34.65 -20.58 9.83
CA ASP A 118 -34.93 -21.94 9.32
C ASP A 118 -33.84 -22.48 8.37
N GLY A 119 -32.56 -22.21 8.68
CA GLY A 119 -31.41 -22.63 7.87
C GLY A 119 -31.25 -24.14 7.67
N GLU A 120 -32.01 -24.96 8.40
CA GLU A 120 -32.11 -26.41 8.21
C GLU A 120 -33.33 -26.75 7.33
N THR A 121 -33.31 -26.35 6.06
CA THR A 121 -34.21 -26.93 5.07
C THR A 121 -33.62 -28.27 4.60
N GLU A 122 -34.00 -29.35 5.28
CA GLU A 122 -33.86 -30.74 4.81
C GLU A 122 -32.43 -31.25 4.56
N ILE A 123 -31.74 -31.67 5.61
CA ILE A 123 -30.85 -32.85 5.53
C ILE A 123 -31.52 -34.01 6.26
N GLY A 124 -32.69 -34.40 5.75
CA GLY A 124 -33.35 -35.64 6.13
C GLY A 124 -32.58 -36.83 5.55
N TYR A 125 -32.12 -37.71 6.42
CA TYR A 125 -31.74 -39.09 6.08
C TYR A 125 -32.77 -40.05 6.66
#